data_AF-A0A521MC33-F1
#
_entry.id   AF-A0A521MC33-F1
#
_cell.length_a   1.000
_cell.length_b   1.000
_cell.length_c   1.000
_cell.angle_alpha   90.00
_cell.angle_beta   90.00
_cell.angle_gamma   90.00
#
_symmetry.space_group_name_H-M   'P 1'
#
loop_
_entity.id
_entity.type
_entity.pdbx_description
1 polymer ?
#
loop_
_entity_poly.entity_id
_entity_poly.type
_entity_poly.pdbx_seq_one_letter_code
_entity_poly.pdbx_strand_id
1 'polypeptide(L)' 'MNPEELTNSLGRAVAAVWGELPASVQHELFESAVRLSGPGTREQLAVFLHRRHPRTFDGGTPSRAVPEPDSLGG' A
#
# COMPACT_ATOMS: atom_id res chain seq x y z
N MET A 1 29.78 5.01 -0.07
CA MET A 1 28.39 5.36 0.19
C MET A 1 28.23 5.49 1.70
N ASN A 2 27.74 6.62 2.18
CA ASN A 2 27.52 6.84 3.61
C ASN A 2 26.18 6.21 4.06
N PRO A 3 25.94 6.01 5.37
CA PRO A 3 24.70 5.40 5.87
C PRO A 3 23.42 6.13 5.46
N GLU A 4 23.49 7.44 5.29
CA GLU A 4 22.36 8.27 4.87
C GLU A 4 21.99 8.04 3.39
N GLU A 5 22.98 7.94 2.52
CA GLU A 5 22.81 7.59 1.10
C GLU A 5 22.22 6.18 0.94
N LEU A 6 22.63 5.22 1.77
CA LEU A 6 22.07 3.87 1.80
C LEU A 6 20.59 3.89 2.21
N THR A 7 20.27 4.61 3.29
CA THR A 7 18.89 4.72 3.80
C THR A 7 17.98 5.43 2.79
N ASN A 8 18.47 6.51 2.18
CA ASN A 8 17.74 7.20 1.11
C ASN A 8 17.53 6.31 -0.12
N SER A 9 18.54 5.55 -0.53
CA SER A 9 18.42 4.62 -1.66
C SER A 9 17.37 3.53 -1.39
N LEU A 10 17.37 2.97 -0.17
CA LEU A 10 16.37 1.99 0.25
C LEU A 10 14.96 2.59 0.29
N GLY A 11 14.79 3.78 0.89
CA GLY A 11 13.51 4.48 0.95
C GLY A 11 12.95 4.79 -0.44
N ARG A 12 13.80 5.19 -1.39
CA ARG A 12 13.42 5.41 -2.79
C ARG A 12 12.99 4.12 -3.48
N ALA A 13 13.71 3.02 -3.25
CA ALA A 13 13.34 1.72 -3.81
C ALA A 13 11.98 1.24 -3.28
N VAL A 14 11.77 1.31 -1.96
CA VAL A 14 10.49 0.98 -1.31
C VAL A 14 9.35 1.82 -1.87
N ALA A 15 9.53 3.13 -2.03
CA ALA A 15 8.51 4.00 -2.60
C ALA A 15 8.17 3.65 -4.06
N ALA A 16 9.17 3.20 -4.84
CA ALA A 16 8.98 2.81 -6.22
C ALA A 16 8.12 1.54 -6.35
N VAL A 17 8.37 0.52 -5.51
CA VAL A 17 7.66 -0.76 -5.53
C VAL A 17 6.47 -0.83 -4.57
N TRP A 18 6.10 0.28 -3.93
CA TRP A 18 5.12 0.29 -2.83
C TRP A 18 3.81 -0.44 -3.14
N GLY A 19 3.22 -0.24 -4.32
CA GLY A 19 1.98 -0.91 -4.73
C GLY A 19 2.10 -2.43 -4.94
N GLU A 20 3.32 -2.96 -5.07
CA GLU A 20 3.60 -4.39 -5.21
C GLU A 20 3.83 -5.08 -3.86
N LEU A 21 4.06 -4.29 -2.79
CA LEU A 21 4.28 -4.82 -1.45
C LEU A 21 2.97 -5.37 -0.86
N PRO A 22 3.00 -6.47 -0.09
CA PRO A 22 1.84 -6.93 0.66
C PRO A 22 1.29 -5.85 1.59
N ALA A 23 -0.03 -5.81 1.78
CA ALA A 23 -0.68 -4.79 2.60
C ALA A 23 -0.16 -4.73 4.05
N SER A 24 0.21 -5.87 4.64
CA SER A 24 0.82 -5.94 5.97
C SER A 24 2.18 -5.23 6.02
N VAL A 25 3.00 -5.43 4.99
CA VAL A 25 4.32 -4.79 4.86
C VAL A 25 4.17 -3.28 4.62
N GLN A 26 3.23 -2.87 3.77
CA GLN A 26 2.89 -1.46 3.58
C GLN A 26 2.49 -0.81 4.92
N HIS A 27 1.62 -1.46 5.68
CA HIS A 27 1.18 -0.93 6.99
C HIS A 27 2.35 -0.78 7.97
N GLU A 28 3.19 -1.80 8.11
CA GLU A 28 4.32 -1.79 9.04
C GLU A 28 5.35 -0.70 8.69
N LEU A 29 5.71 -0.57 7.40
CA LEU A 29 6.61 0.47 6.93
C LEU A 29 6.04 1.87 7.14
N PHE A 30 4.75 2.06 6.87
CA PHE A 30 4.07 3.33 7.04
C PHE A 30 4.05 3.78 8.50
N GLU A 31 3.59 2.92 9.41
CA GLU A 31 3.54 3.26 10.84
C GLU A 31 4.94 3.48 11.42
N SER A 32 5.94 2.72 10.97
CA SER A 32 7.33 2.89 11.40
C SER A 32 7.90 4.23 10.94
N ALA A 33 7.67 4.62 9.69
CA ALA A 33 8.10 5.92 9.18
C ALA A 33 7.43 7.09 9.91
N VAL A 34 6.14 6.96 10.24
CA VAL A 34 5.40 7.98 11.03
C VAL A 34 5.97 8.10 12.44
N ARG A 35 6.25 6.98 13.13
CA ARG A 35 6.86 7.00 14.47
C ARG A 35 8.23 7.67 14.49
N LEU A 36 9.03 7.49 13.43
CA LEU A 36 10.38 8.05 13.34
C LEU A 36 10.39 9.55 13.01
N SER A 37 9.38 10.07 12.30
CA SER A 37 9.42 11.41 11.71
C SER A 37 8.61 12.46 12.49
N GLY A 38 7.78 12.03 13.45
CA GLY A 38 7.03 12.92 14.34
C GLY A 38 5.63 13.35 13.83
N PRO A 39 5.00 14.30 14.53
CA PRO A 39 3.62 14.73 14.21
C PRO A 39 3.53 15.42 12.84
N GLY A 40 2.45 15.15 12.11
CA GLY A 40 2.20 15.74 10.77
C GLY A 40 2.84 14.98 9.61
N THR A 41 3.72 14.01 9.85
CA THR A 41 4.31 13.17 8.79
C THR A 41 3.28 12.22 8.17
N ARG A 42 2.32 11.74 8.96
CA ARG A 42 1.32 10.75 8.52
C ARG A 42 0.59 11.17 7.24
N GLU A 43 0.05 12.39 7.24
CA GLU A 43 -0.70 12.90 6.10
C GLU A 43 0.20 13.15 4.88
N GLN A 44 1.37 13.73 5.10
CA GLN A 44 2.36 13.98 4.04
C GLN A 44 2.84 12.68 3.38
N LEU A 45 3.11 11.65 4.18
CA LEU A 45 3.53 10.34 3.72
C LEU A 45 2.41 9.63 2.95
N ALA A 46 1.17 9.72 3.43
CA ALA A 46 0.01 9.17 2.73
C ALA A 46 -0.17 9.81 1.36
N VAL A 47 -0.11 11.15 1.26
CA VAL A 47 -0.20 11.88 -0.01
C VAL A 47 0.95 11.52 -0.95
N PHE A 48 2.17 11.42 -0.44
CA PHE A 48 3.35 11.02 -1.23
C PHE A 48 3.17 9.64 -1.86
N LEU A 49 2.74 8.65 -1.06
CA LEU A 49 2.53 7.29 -1.54
C LEU A 49 1.33 7.19 -2.49
N HIS A 50 0.23 7.91 -2.23
CA HIS A 50 -0.95 7.95 -3.10
C HIS A 50 -0.65 8.55 -4.47
N ARG A 51 0.19 9.58 -4.56
CA ARG A 51 0.61 10.15 -5.86
C ARG A 51 1.44 9.18 -6.68
N ARG A 52 2.18 8.29 -6.02
CA ARG A 52 3.01 7.28 -6.67
C ARG A 52 2.22 6.02 -7.04
N HIS A 53 1.18 5.72 -6.28
CA HIS A 53 0.29 4.58 -6.47
C HIS A 53 -1.15 5.04 -6.28
N PRO A 54 -1.81 5.58 -7.33
CA PRO A 54 -3.21 5.99 -7.26
C PRO A 54 -4.02 4.78 -6.83
N ARG A 55 -4.47 4.80 -5.56
CA ARG A 55 -5.13 3.75 -4.79
C ARG A 55 -4.97 2.36 -5.39
N THR A 56 -4.07 1.59 -4.79
CA THR A 56 -4.23 0.15 -4.55
C THR A 56 -5.54 -0.36 -5.11
N PHE A 57 -5.46 -0.93 -6.32
CA PHE A 57 -6.40 -1.94 -6.76
C PHE A 57 -6.62 -2.86 -5.56
N ASP A 58 -7.86 -2.94 -5.10
CA ASP A 58 -8.29 -3.88 -4.08
C ASP A 58 -7.93 -5.29 -4.57
N GLY A 59 -6.73 -5.73 -4.19
CA GLY A 59 -6.19 -7.03 -4.53
C GLY A 59 -6.95 -8.09 -3.78
N GLY A 60 -7.92 -8.70 -4.45
CA GLY A 60 -8.21 -10.13 -4.27
C GLY A 60 -9.34 -10.48 -3.32
N THR A 61 -10.58 -10.17 -3.70
CA THR A 61 -11.63 -11.19 -3.70
C THR A 61 -12.76 -10.79 -4.66
N PRO A 62 -13.02 -11.53 -5.76
CA PRO A 62 -14.38 -11.59 -6.30
C PRO A 62 -15.21 -12.48 -5.37
N SER A 63 -15.43 -12.03 -4.11
CA SER A 63 -16.40 -12.69 -3.23
C SER A 63 -17.78 -12.18 -3.59
N ARG A 64 -18.32 -12.80 -4.64
CA ARG A 64 -19.71 -13.23 -4.82
C ARG A 64 -19.97 -13.30 -6.31
N ALA A 65 -19.50 -14.38 -6.93
CA ALA A 65 -20.31 -15.01 -7.96
C ALA A 65 -21.64 -15.33 -7.27
N VAL A 66 -22.64 -14.48 -7.51
CA VAL A 66 -24.03 -14.84 -7.24
C VAL A 66 -24.26 -16.08 -8.10
N PRO A 67 -24.49 -17.28 -7.54
CA PRO A 67 -25.00 -18.36 -8.36
C PRO A 67 -26.34 -17.87 -8.90
N GLU A 68 -26.42 -17.80 -10.23
CA GLU A 68 -27.64 -17.53 -10.98
C GLU A 68 -28.75 -18.41 -10.39
N PRO A 69 -29.91 -17.86 -9.98
CA PRO A 69 -30.99 -18.72 -9.53
C PRO A 69 -31.45 -19.51 -10.76
N ASP A 70 -31.18 -20.82 -10.74
CA ASP A 70 -31.84 -21.82 -11.58
C ASP A 70 -33.36 -21.56 -11.53
N SER A 71 -33.88 -20.83 -12.53
CA SER A 71 -35.30 -20.74 -12.80
C SER A 71 -35.68 -21.95 -13.63
N LEU A 72 -35.78 -23.08 -12.94
CA LEU A 72 -36.37 -24.32 -13.42
C LEU A 72 -37.70 -24.50 -12.69
N GLY A 73 -38.81 -24.16 -13.34
CA GLY A 73 -40.13 -24.53 -12.81
C GLY A 73 -41.31 -23.85 -13.45
N GLY A 74 -42.04 -24.61 -14.27
CA GLY A 74 -43.51 -24.54 -14.39
C GLY A 74 -44.07 -23.83 -15.61
#